data_AF-A0A8T5F7C3-F1
#
_entry.id   AF-A0A8T5F7C3-F1
#
_cell.length_a   1.000
_cell.length_b   1.000
_cell.length_c   1.000
_cell.angle_alpha   90.00
_cell.angle_beta   90.00
_cell.angle_gamma   90.00
#
_symmetry.space_group_name_H-M   'P 1'
#
loop_
_entity.id
_entity.type
_entity.pdbx_description
1 polymer ?
#
loop_
_entity_poly.entity_id
_entity_poly.type
_entity_poly.pdbx_seq_one_letter_code
_entity_poly.pdbx_strand_id
1 'polypeptide(L)' 'LEYLKMIEPVLNAYPKDEDFADICKYIEFRKEQEYQKIISGENKEIEVRYDRYVDYG' A
#
# COMPACT_ATOMS: atom_id res chain seq x y z
N LEU A 1 -5.57 -2.78 -5.96
CA LEU A 1 -5.37 -1.33 -5.64
C LEU A 1 -6.48 -0.73 -4.80
N GLU A 2 -7.75 -1.08 -5.01
CA GLU A 2 -8.90 -0.46 -4.31
C GLU A 2 -8.77 -0.46 -2.78
N TYR A 3 -8.37 -1.57 -2.17
CA TYR A 3 -8.16 -1.64 -0.71
C TYR A 3 -7.14 -0.61 -0.20
N LEU A 4 -6.02 -0.41 -0.91
CA LEU A 4 -5.03 0.60 -0.53
C LEU A 4 -5.56 2.03 -0.67
N LYS A 5 -6.44 2.28 -1.65
CA LYS A 5 -7.14 3.57 -1.77
C LYS A 5 -8.13 3.78 -0.63
N MET A 6 -8.78 2.73 -0.14
CA MET A 6 -9.70 2.82 1.01
C MET A 6 -8.99 3.24 2.31
N ILE A 7 -7.69 2.92 2.48
CA ILE A 7 -6.93 3.31 3.67
C ILE A 7 -6.27 4.69 3.54
N GLU A 8 -6.37 5.35 2.39
CA GLU A 8 -5.78 6.66 2.14
C GLU A 8 -6.20 7.75 3.15
N PRO A 9 -7.45 7.78 3.66
CA PRO A 9 -7.83 8.67 4.75
C PRO A 9 -7.01 8.49 6.03
N VAL A 10 -6.59 7.25 6.35
CA VAL A 10 -5.77 6.94 7.52
C VAL A 10 -4.36 7.50 7.35
N LEU A 11 -3.79 7.35 6.15
CA LEU A 11 -2.47 7.91 5.83
C LEU A 11 -2.51 9.44 5.88
N ASN A 12 -3.60 10.05 5.40
CA ASN A 12 -3.78 11.50 5.42
C ASN A 12 -4.05 12.09 6.81
N ALA A 13 -4.51 11.28 7.76
CA ALA A 13 -4.70 11.69 9.15
C ALA A 13 -3.38 11.79 9.93
N TYR A 14 -2.26 11.29 9.37
CA TYR A 14 -0.96 11.40 10.00
C TYR A 14 -0.50 12.87 10.07
N PRO A 15 0.09 13.33 11.19
CA PRO A 15 0.59 14.70 11.32
C PRO A 15 1.58 15.05 10.19
N LYS A 16 1.40 16.22 9.57
CA LYS A 16 2.22 16.70 8.43
C LYS A 16 3.14 17.86 8.80
N ASP A 17 3.38 18.02 10.09
CA ASP A 17 4.25 19.06 10.64
C ASP A 17 5.72 18.79 10.25
N GLU A 18 6.58 19.81 10.30
CA GLU A 18 7.98 19.67 9.89
C GLU A 18 8.72 18.59 10.69
N ASP A 19 8.38 18.41 11.96
CA ASP A 19 8.91 17.36 12.85
C ASP A 19 8.66 15.94 12.32
N PHE A 20 7.67 15.78 11.44
CA PHE A 20 7.27 14.50 10.84
C PHE A 20 7.58 14.42 9.34
N ALA A 21 8.31 15.37 8.77
CA ALA A 21 8.57 15.43 7.34
C ALA A 21 9.24 14.15 6.80
N ASP A 22 10.19 13.58 7.54
CA ASP A 22 10.93 12.40 7.11
C ASP A 22 10.07 11.13 7.11
N ILE A 23 9.21 10.97 8.11
CA ILE A 23 8.28 9.84 8.15
C ILE A 23 7.15 10.00 7.12
N CYS A 24 6.69 11.23 6.85
CA CYS A 24 5.74 11.50 5.76
C CYS A 24 6.34 11.13 4.39
N LYS A 25 7.59 11.52 4.13
CA LYS A 25 8.31 11.11 2.90
C LYS A 25 8.43 9.60 2.80
N TYR A 26 8.75 8.93 3.91
CA TYR A 26 8.83 7.47 3.95
C TYR A 26 7.48 6.81 3.64
N ILE A 27 6.38 7.28 4.22
CA ILE A 27 5.03 6.77 3.97
C ILE A 27 4.68 6.89 2.49
N GLU A 28 4.90 8.05 1.88
CA GLU A 28 4.62 8.26 0.45
C GLU A 28 5.50 7.37 -0.44
N PHE A 29 6.79 7.28 -0.15
CA PHE A 29 7.70 6.40 -0.88
C PHE A 29 7.25 4.93 -0.81
N ARG A 30 6.86 4.44 0.37
CA ARG A 30 6.39 3.07 0.57
C ARG A 30 5.07 2.83 -0.14
N LYS A 31 4.13 3.78 -0.07
CA LYS A 31 2.85 3.71 -0.78
C LYS A 31 3.07 3.52 -2.29
N GLU A 32 3.94 4.34 -2.89
CA GLU A 32 4.24 4.26 -4.31
C GLU A 32 4.91 2.93 -4.67
N GLN A 33 5.90 2.47 -3.88
CA GLN A 33 6.53 1.17 -4.11
C GLN A 33 5.53 0.01 -4.09
N GLU A 34 4.60 0.00 -3.13
CA GLU A 34 3.60 -1.06 -3.05
C GLU A 34 2.60 -0.98 -4.21
N TYR A 35 2.22 0.21 -4.68
CA TYR A 35 1.43 0.35 -5.90
C TYR A 35 2.11 -0.23 -7.12
N GLN A 36 3.40 0.07 -7.32
CA GLN A 36 4.15 -0.47 -8.45
C GLN A 36 4.24 -1.99 -8.38
N LYS A 37 4.56 -2.57 -7.22
CA LYS A 37 4.60 -4.04 -7.05
C LYS A 37 3.28 -4.72 -7.34
N ILE A 38 2.16 -4.08 -6.99
CA ILE A 38 0.83 -4.64 -7.25
C ILE A 38 0.50 -4.59 -8.74
N ILE A 39 0.82 -3.48 -9.40
CA ILE A 39 0.60 -3.33 -10.84
C ILE A 39 1.51 -4.29 -11.63
N SER A 40 2.74 -4.51 -11.18
CA SER A 40 3.70 -5.43 -11.82
C SER A 40 3.46 -6.92 -11.50
N GLY A 41 2.54 -7.25 -10.58
CA GLY A 41 2.34 -8.63 -10.10
C GLY A 41 3.49 -9.17 -9.25
N GLU A 42 4.34 -8.28 -8.72
CA GLU A 42 5.51 -8.64 -7.90
C GLU A 42 5.18 -8.63 -6.39
N ASN A 43 3.94 -8.30 -6.03
CA ASN A 43 3.49 -8.32 -4.64
C ASN A 43 3.12 -9.74 -4.20
N LYS A 44 4.11 -10.48 -3.69
CA LYS A 44 3.98 -11.88 -3.26
C LYS A 44 2.80 -12.14 -2.32
N GLU A 45 2.48 -11.23 -1.41
CA GLU A 45 1.35 -11.40 -0.48
C GLU A 45 0.00 -11.36 -1.19
N ILE A 46 -0.13 -10.49 -2.20
CA ILE A 46 -1.33 -10.39 -3.03
C ILE A 46 -1.44 -11.59 -3.96
N GLU A 47 -0.34 -12.03 -4.59
CA GLU A 47 -0.34 -13.23 -5.42
C GLU A 47 -0.73 -14.47 -4.61
N VAL A 48 -0.14 -14.69 -3.42
CA VAL A 48 -0.50 -15.82 -2.53
C VAL A 48 -1.95 -15.75 -2.05
N ARG A 49 -2.52 -14.55 -1.88
CA ARG A 49 -3.96 -14.42 -1.59
C ARG A 49 -4.80 -14.72 -2.81
N TYR A 50 -4.43 -14.23 -3.98
CA TYR A 50 -5.13 -14.49 -5.22
C TYR A 50 -5.16 -15.99 -5.55
N ASP A 51 -4.02 -16.67 -5.46
CA ASP A 51 -3.92 -18.13 -5.63
C ASP A 51 -4.89 -18.87 -4.71
N ARG A 52 -4.94 -18.48 -3.42
CA ARG A 52 -5.91 -19.02 -2.46
C ARG A 52 -7.36 -18.73 -2.83
N TYR A 53 -7.68 -17.52 -3.28
CA TYR A 53 -9.05 -17.18 -3.72
C TYR A 53 -9.48 -18.04 -4.89
N VAL A 54 -8.58 -18.33 -5.84
CA VAL A 54 -8.84 -19.23 -6.96
C VAL A 54 -9.03 -20.68 -6.47
N ASP A 55 -8.19 -21.14 -5.53
CA ASP A 55 -8.28 -22.49 -4.96
C ASP A 55 -9.57 -22.73 -4.16
N TYR A 56 -10.11 -21.69 -3.51
CA TYR A 56 -11.31 -21.80 -2.68
C TYR A 56 -12.64 -21.66 -3.43
N GLY A 57 -12.62 -21.30 -4.72
CA GLY A 57 -13.76 -21.34 -5.67
C GLY A 57 -15.13 -20.97 -5.10
#